data_AF-A0A174RJJ3-F1
#
_entry.id   AF-A0A174RJJ3-F1
#
_cell.length_a   1.000
_cell.length_b   1.000
_cell.length_c   1.000
_cell.angle_alpha   90.00
_cell.angle_beta   90.00
_cell.angle_gamma   90.00
#
_symmetry.space_group_name_H-M   'P 1'
#
loop_
_entity.id
_entity.type
_entity.pdbx_description
1 polymer ?
#
loop_
_entity_poly.entity_id
_entity_poly.type
_entity_poly.pdbx_seq_one_letter_code
_entity_poly.pdbx_strand_id
1 'polypeptide(L)'
;MNSRLETLMRGMAFDEWGVCRFHDALPLLPVRSKARIPQGARSVIVVLFGYYIGDFPNRNISYYAIVDDYHTIVRAVLETAADKLRALYADEQFVPFVDASPVAEVRAAYLAGLGDIGMNGQLLNRTYASRCFIGEIVTTAALEPSRRAAPLCTRCGRCIAACPTGALRPDGFDRALCRSHITQKKGSLTGWERAQIRSGGFVWGCDRCTDACPVNRLAQKSRVPAFYEHPEPVVHAGNAARLCGEKAYGWRGTPVLLRNLEIICGDARDDMDTDARPSPPAGRT
;
A
#
# COMPACT_ATOMS: atom_id res chain seq x y z
N MET A 1 14.18 25.12 3.62
CA MET A 1 13.26 24.55 2.62
C MET A 1 13.23 25.49 1.43
N ASN A 2 13.32 24.96 0.21
CA ASN A 2 13.25 25.77 -1.01
C ASN A 2 11.84 26.40 -1.10
N SER A 3 11.75 27.72 -1.00
CA SER A 3 10.47 28.45 -0.88
C SER A 3 9.52 28.20 -2.05
N ARG A 4 10.05 27.86 -3.23
CA ARG A 4 9.25 27.57 -4.44
C ARG A 4 8.53 26.22 -4.35
N LEU A 5 9.24 25.16 -3.93
CA LEU A 5 8.66 23.83 -3.76
C LEU A 5 7.55 23.86 -2.72
N GLU A 6 7.82 24.47 -1.56
CA GLU A 6 6.83 24.55 -0.49
C GLU A 6 5.56 25.29 -0.93
N THR A 7 5.72 26.42 -1.65
CA THR A 7 4.58 27.17 -2.20
C THR A 7 3.76 26.33 -3.17
N LEU A 8 4.39 25.58 -4.08
CA LEU A 8 3.69 24.69 -5.01
C LEU A 8 2.94 23.58 -4.27
N MET A 9 3.60 22.87 -3.36
CA MET A 9 2.99 21.74 -2.64
C MET A 9 1.80 22.19 -1.79
N ARG A 10 1.91 23.36 -1.14
CA ARG A 10 0.78 24.00 -0.43
C ARG A 10 -0.35 24.38 -1.38
N GLY A 11 -0.02 24.98 -2.53
CA GLY A 11 -1.01 25.34 -3.56
C GLY A 11 -1.72 24.13 -4.19
N MET A 12 -1.14 22.94 -4.09
CA MET A 12 -1.74 21.67 -4.50
C MET A 12 -2.52 20.97 -3.37
N ALA A 13 -2.61 21.59 -2.18
CA ALA A 13 -3.24 21.03 -1.00
C ALA A 13 -2.66 19.66 -0.57
N PHE A 14 -1.36 19.46 -0.78
CA PHE A 14 -0.66 18.31 -0.20
C PHE A 14 -0.35 18.58 1.27
N ASP A 15 -1.12 17.94 2.15
CA ASP A 15 -0.98 18.10 3.60
C ASP A 15 0.16 17.27 4.21
N GLU A 16 0.50 16.15 3.57
CA GLU A 16 1.51 15.20 4.05
C GLU A 16 2.49 14.88 2.91
N TRP A 17 3.58 15.62 2.84
CA TRP A 17 4.64 15.41 1.85
C TRP A 17 6.02 15.71 2.43
N GLY A 18 7.04 15.13 1.81
CA GLY A 18 8.43 15.31 2.23
C GLY A 18 9.41 14.96 1.14
N VAL A 19 10.69 15.18 1.42
CA VAL A 19 11.78 14.92 0.49
C VAL A 19 12.81 14.03 1.15
N CYS A 20 13.27 12.99 0.45
CA CYS A 20 14.49 12.29 0.81
C CYS A 20 15.51 12.36 -0.33
N ARG A 21 16.77 12.04 -0.02
CA ARG A 21 17.79 11.89 -1.05
C ARG A 21 17.55 10.57 -1.78
N PHE A 22 17.76 10.57 -3.10
CA PHE A 22 17.57 9.36 -3.91
C PHE A 22 18.56 8.25 -3.52
N HIS A 23 19.81 8.61 -3.20
CA HIS A 23 20.82 7.64 -2.77
C HIS A 23 20.43 6.91 -1.48
N ASP A 24 19.78 7.60 -0.54
CA ASP A 24 19.32 7.01 0.71
C ASP A 24 18.21 5.99 0.46
N ALA A 25 17.47 6.09 -0.65
CA ALA A 25 16.38 5.20 -1.00
C ALA A 25 16.84 3.91 -1.73
N LEU A 26 18.13 3.76 -2.04
CA LEU A 26 18.71 2.55 -2.64
C LEU A 26 18.84 1.39 -1.62
N PRO A 27 18.81 0.12 -2.06
CA PRO A 27 18.71 -0.34 -3.44
C PRO A 27 17.28 -0.22 -4.02
N LEU A 28 17.20 -0.11 -5.34
CA LEU A 28 15.93 -0.14 -6.06
C LEU A 28 15.37 -1.57 -6.15
N LEU A 29 14.05 -1.68 -6.15
CA LEU A 29 13.32 -2.92 -6.40
C LEU A 29 13.55 -3.40 -7.85
N PRO A 30 13.62 -4.72 -8.08
CA PRO A 30 13.87 -5.31 -9.40
C PRO A 30 12.58 -5.36 -10.23
N VAL A 31 12.02 -4.19 -10.54
CA VAL A 31 10.76 -4.02 -11.32
C VAL A 31 11.03 -3.35 -12.67
N ARG A 32 10.13 -3.57 -13.64
CA ARG A 32 10.27 -3.01 -15.01
C ARG A 32 10.35 -1.48 -15.04
N SER A 33 9.63 -0.82 -14.13
CA SER A 33 9.61 0.64 -14.01
C SER A 33 10.95 1.23 -13.57
N LYS A 34 11.93 0.43 -13.14
CA LYS A 34 13.30 0.87 -12.87
C LYS A 34 13.93 1.60 -14.07
N ALA A 35 13.60 1.20 -15.29
CA ALA A 35 14.09 1.85 -16.51
C ALA A 35 13.57 3.30 -16.70
N ARG A 36 12.52 3.70 -15.96
CA ARG A 36 11.95 5.06 -15.99
C ARG A 36 12.64 6.03 -15.03
N ILE A 37 13.56 5.56 -14.18
CA ILE A 37 14.29 6.44 -13.27
C ILE A 37 15.14 7.41 -14.10
N PRO A 38 15.03 8.73 -13.87
CA PRO A 38 15.80 9.70 -14.61
C PRO A 38 17.31 9.54 -14.34
N GLN A 39 18.12 9.68 -15.38
CA GLN A 39 19.57 9.62 -15.23
C GLN A 39 20.04 10.77 -14.34
N GLY A 40 20.84 10.45 -13.31
CA GLY A 40 21.29 11.46 -12.35
C GLY A 40 20.26 11.86 -11.30
N ALA A 41 19.27 11.01 -10.99
CA ALA A 41 18.33 11.24 -9.90
C ALA A 41 19.02 11.61 -8.57
N ARG A 42 18.58 12.68 -7.91
CA ARG A 42 19.17 13.23 -6.67
C ARG A 42 18.21 13.22 -5.49
N SER A 43 16.91 13.41 -5.73
CA SER A 43 15.90 13.49 -4.69
C SER A 43 14.63 12.70 -5.05
N VAL A 44 13.87 12.34 -4.02
CA VAL A 44 12.53 11.77 -4.13
C VAL A 44 11.58 12.66 -3.32
N ILE A 45 10.57 13.21 -3.97
CA ILE A 45 9.43 13.84 -3.29
C ILE A 45 8.42 12.73 -3.01
N VAL A 46 7.96 12.63 -1.77
CA VAL A 46 6.98 11.62 -1.34
C VAL A 46 5.73 12.35 -0.85
N VAL A 47 4.55 11.86 -1.21
CA VAL A 47 3.25 12.42 -0.85
C VAL A 47 2.35 11.31 -0.33
N LEU A 48 1.61 11.55 0.76
CA LEU A 48 0.65 10.60 1.31
C LEU A 48 -0.78 10.99 0.96
N PHE A 49 -1.59 9.98 0.62
CA PHE A 49 -3.02 10.13 0.33
C PHE A 49 -3.82 9.23 1.27
N GLY A 50 -4.42 9.81 2.31
CA GLY A 50 -5.24 9.06 3.27
C GLY A 50 -6.46 8.43 2.61
N TYR A 51 -6.71 7.14 2.82
CA TYR A 51 -7.83 6.40 2.23
C TYR A 51 -8.89 5.96 3.24
N TYR A 52 -8.68 6.21 4.53
CA TYR A 52 -9.67 5.86 5.55
C TYR A 52 -10.93 6.72 5.40
N ILE A 53 -12.11 6.13 5.32
CA ILE A 53 -13.37 6.88 5.13
C ILE A 53 -14.43 6.58 6.21
N GLY A 54 -14.11 5.67 7.13
CA GLY A 54 -15.02 5.17 8.16
C GLY A 54 -14.90 3.66 8.31
N ASP A 55 -15.59 3.10 9.30
CA ASP A 55 -15.58 1.67 9.56
C ASP A 55 -16.71 0.95 8.82
N PHE A 56 -16.37 -0.22 8.27
CA PHE A 56 -17.30 -1.09 7.56
C PHE A 56 -17.28 -2.47 8.23
N PRO A 57 -18.15 -2.72 9.24
CA PRO A 57 -18.11 -3.96 10.02
C PRO A 57 -18.38 -5.21 9.18
N ASN A 58 -19.15 -5.07 8.09
CA ASN A 58 -19.51 -6.16 7.20
C ASN A 58 -18.62 -6.26 5.95
N ARG A 59 -17.48 -5.54 5.91
CA ARG A 59 -16.59 -5.59 4.74
C ARG A 59 -15.99 -6.97 4.56
N ASN A 60 -15.79 -7.37 3.30
CA ASN A 60 -15.06 -8.59 2.95
C ASN A 60 -13.82 -8.30 2.09
N ILE A 61 -13.36 -7.05 2.07
CA ILE A 61 -12.10 -6.64 1.44
C ILE A 61 -11.33 -5.69 2.36
N SER A 62 -10.02 -5.56 2.14
CA SER A 62 -9.19 -4.60 2.85
C SER A 62 -9.68 -3.15 2.67
N TYR A 63 -9.49 -2.30 3.67
CA TYR A 63 -9.91 -0.89 3.63
C TYR A 63 -9.40 -0.14 2.39
N TYR A 64 -8.14 -0.39 1.99
CA TYR A 64 -7.55 0.27 0.83
C TYR A 64 -8.25 -0.10 -0.49
N ALA A 65 -8.96 -1.23 -0.54
CA ALA A 65 -9.62 -1.76 -1.72
C ALA A 65 -11.07 -1.27 -1.86
N ILE A 66 -11.63 -0.62 -0.83
CA ILE A 66 -13.01 -0.10 -0.81
C ILE A 66 -13.15 1.10 -1.77
N VAL A 67 -12.11 1.92 -1.82
CA VAL A 67 -12.07 3.17 -2.56
C VAL A 67 -11.80 2.92 -4.04
N ASP A 68 -12.06 3.92 -4.88
CA ASP A 68 -11.74 3.84 -6.31
C ASP A 68 -10.24 3.65 -6.55
N ASP A 69 -9.88 3.14 -7.73
CA ASP A 69 -8.50 2.74 -8.04
C ASP A 69 -7.48 3.87 -7.83
N TYR A 70 -6.77 3.80 -6.69
CA TYR A 70 -5.78 4.77 -6.29
C TYR A 70 -4.63 4.88 -7.28
N HIS A 71 -4.34 3.83 -8.06
CA HIS A 71 -3.27 3.90 -9.07
C HIS A 71 -3.55 4.99 -10.10
N THR A 72 -4.81 5.09 -10.54
CA THR A 72 -5.24 6.08 -11.54
C THR A 72 -5.36 7.46 -10.90
N ILE A 73 -6.01 7.54 -9.75
CA ILE A 73 -6.27 8.81 -9.04
C ILE A 73 -4.96 9.47 -8.61
N VAL A 74 -4.10 8.75 -7.88
CA VAL A 74 -2.85 9.29 -7.36
C VAL A 74 -1.89 9.62 -8.50
N ARG A 75 -1.82 8.79 -9.55
CA ARG A 75 -0.98 9.06 -10.72
C ARG A 75 -1.34 10.38 -11.40
N ALA A 76 -2.62 10.61 -11.68
CA ALA A 76 -3.06 11.86 -12.33
C ALA A 76 -2.70 13.10 -11.50
N VAL A 77 -2.83 13.00 -10.18
CA VAL A 77 -2.45 14.06 -9.24
C VAL A 77 -0.94 14.30 -9.25
N LEU A 78 -0.12 13.24 -9.24
CA LEU A 78 1.34 13.37 -9.28
C LEU A 78 1.87 13.80 -10.64
N GLU A 79 1.22 13.44 -11.74
CA GLU A 79 1.55 13.93 -13.09
C GLU A 79 1.31 15.43 -13.18
N THR A 80 0.17 15.91 -12.68
CA THR A 80 -0.12 17.34 -12.55
C THR A 80 0.93 18.06 -11.71
N ALA A 81 1.37 17.45 -10.60
CA ALA A 81 2.44 18.01 -9.76
C ALA A 81 3.78 18.05 -10.49
N ALA A 82 4.14 16.97 -11.19
CA ALA A 82 5.37 16.88 -11.96
C ALA A 82 5.43 17.93 -13.08
N ASP A 83 4.32 18.18 -13.78
CA ASP A 83 4.25 19.19 -14.84
C ASP A 83 4.49 20.60 -14.29
N LYS A 84 3.84 20.94 -13.16
CA LYS A 84 4.07 22.23 -12.48
C LYS A 84 5.50 22.36 -11.96
N LEU A 85 6.10 21.27 -11.47
CA LEU A 85 7.49 21.26 -11.03
C LEU A 85 8.47 21.45 -12.19
N ARG A 86 8.25 20.81 -13.35
CA ARG A 86 9.07 21.04 -14.55
C ARG A 86 9.02 22.50 -15.01
N ALA A 87 7.88 23.17 -14.88
CA ALA A 87 7.77 24.60 -15.17
C ALA A 87 8.58 25.48 -14.19
N LEU A 88 8.76 25.05 -12.93
CA LEU A 88 9.54 25.78 -11.93
C LEU A 88 11.05 25.48 -11.96
N TYR A 89 11.43 24.31 -12.48
CA TYR A 89 12.80 23.80 -12.54
C TYR A 89 13.10 23.32 -13.97
N ALA A 90 13.37 24.28 -14.87
CA ALA A 90 13.38 24.06 -16.32
C ALA A 90 14.35 22.98 -16.82
N ASP A 91 15.44 22.70 -16.09
CA ASP A 91 16.48 21.72 -16.47
C ASP A 91 16.37 20.40 -15.70
N GLU A 92 15.34 20.24 -14.87
CA GLU A 92 15.20 19.09 -13.98
C GLU A 92 14.06 18.17 -14.41
N GLN A 93 14.29 16.87 -14.30
CA GLN A 93 13.30 15.85 -14.60
C GLN A 93 12.48 15.53 -13.34
N PHE A 94 11.19 15.27 -13.52
CA PHE A 94 10.27 14.85 -12.45
C PHE A 94 9.46 13.67 -12.96
N VAL A 95 9.68 12.47 -12.42
CA VAL A 95 9.06 11.23 -12.89
C VAL A 95 8.18 10.63 -11.78
N PRO A 96 6.86 10.57 -11.96
CA PRO A 96 5.94 10.08 -10.94
C PRO A 96 5.84 8.54 -10.91
N PHE A 97 5.69 7.99 -9.70
CA PHE A 97 5.48 6.58 -9.39
C PHE A 97 4.41 6.40 -8.30
N VAL A 98 3.67 5.29 -8.40
CA VAL A 98 2.64 4.85 -7.45
C VAL A 98 2.58 3.31 -7.53
N ASP A 99 2.75 2.62 -6.41
CA ASP A 99 2.73 1.15 -6.18
C ASP A 99 3.75 0.34 -7.00
N ALA A 100 3.71 0.46 -8.32
CA ALA A 100 4.69 -0.10 -9.24
C ALA A 100 5.99 0.74 -9.30
N SER A 101 6.47 1.19 -8.14
CA SER A 101 7.68 1.99 -8.01
C SER A 101 8.95 1.14 -7.95
N PRO A 102 10.06 1.56 -8.59
CA PRO A 102 11.37 0.98 -8.31
C PRO A 102 11.94 1.43 -6.96
N VAL A 103 11.40 2.47 -6.34
CA VAL A 103 11.77 2.92 -5.00
C VAL A 103 10.92 2.15 -3.97
N ALA A 104 11.52 1.75 -2.85
CA ALA A 104 10.79 1.11 -1.76
C ALA A 104 9.95 2.15 -1.00
N GLU A 105 8.67 2.27 -1.35
CA GLU A 105 7.82 3.43 -1.00
C GLU A 105 7.72 3.71 0.51
N VAL A 106 7.51 2.66 1.33
CA VAL A 106 7.47 2.81 2.79
C VAL A 106 8.79 3.35 3.33
N ARG A 107 9.93 2.90 2.77
CA ARG A 107 11.25 3.36 3.18
C ARG A 107 11.50 4.79 2.71
N ALA A 108 11.12 5.14 1.48
CA ALA A 108 11.20 6.51 0.99
C ALA A 108 10.36 7.46 1.84
N ALA A 109 9.12 7.10 2.20
CA ALA A 109 8.27 7.90 3.07
C ALA A 109 8.87 8.09 4.48
N TYR A 110 9.45 7.03 5.05
CA TYR A 110 10.19 7.12 6.32
C TYR A 110 11.37 8.09 6.24
N LEU A 111 12.20 7.96 5.18
CA LEU A 111 13.36 8.83 4.95
C LEU A 111 12.93 10.28 4.67
N ALA A 112 11.79 10.48 4.02
CA ALA A 112 11.18 11.78 3.75
C ALA A 112 10.50 12.40 4.98
N GLY A 113 10.62 11.78 6.16
CA GLY A 113 10.11 12.33 7.41
C GLY A 113 8.60 12.25 7.56
N LEU A 114 7.93 11.37 6.81
CA LEU A 114 6.46 11.26 6.82
C LEU A 114 5.92 10.32 7.90
N GLY A 115 6.79 9.66 8.65
CA GLY A 115 6.35 8.75 9.68
C GLY A 115 7.43 7.81 10.19
N ASP A 116 6.98 6.77 10.87
CA ASP A 116 7.79 5.67 11.40
C ASP A 116 7.41 4.36 10.68
N ILE A 117 8.28 3.34 10.75
CA ILE A 117 7.96 2.02 10.20
C ILE A 117 7.50 1.11 11.33
N GLY A 118 6.26 0.66 11.27
CA GLY A 118 5.69 -0.25 12.24
C GLY A 118 6.32 -1.65 12.19
N MET A 119 6.18 -2.43 13.26
CA MET A 119 6.57 -3.85 13.25
C MET A 119 5.81 -4.68 12.19
N ASN A 120 4.69 -4.17 11.67
CA ASN A 120 3.94 -4.76 10.55
C ASN A 120 4.47 -4.35 9.16
N GLY A 121 5.58 -3.62 9.10
CA GLY A 121 6.19 -3.13 7.87
C GLY A 121 5.43 -2.00 7.18
N GLN A 122 4.38 -1.46 7.79
CA GLN A 122 3.62 -0.32 7.25
C GLN A 122 4.21 1.00 7.73
N LEU A 123 4.07 2.06 6.92
CA LEU A 123 4.29 3.42 7.38
C LEU A 123 3.25 3.77 8.45
N LEU A 124 3.67 4.41 9.53
CA LEU A 124 2.84 4.99 10.56
C LEU A 124 3.02 6.51 10.49
N ASN A 125 1.98 7.22 10.05
CA ASN A 125 1.91 8.67 9.95
C ASN A 125 1.04 9.26 11.08
N ARG A 126 1.23 10.53 11.43
CA ARG A 126 0.47 11.19 12.51
C ARG A 126 -0.98 11.52 12.13
N THR A 127 -1.22 11.74 10.84
CA THR A 127 -2.52 12.16 10.30
C THR A 127 -3.30 10.95 9.80
N TYR A 128 -2.67 10.11 8.98
CA TYR A 128 -3.33 8.97 8.33
C TYR A 128 -3.05 7.62 8.99
N ALA A 129 -2.23 7.57 10.06
CA ALA A 129 -1.75 6.32 10.64
C ALA A 129 -1.11 5.44 9.56
N SER A 130 -1.52 4.17 9.41
CA SER A 130 -1.10 3.34 8.27
C SER A 130 -2.10 3.33 7.12
N ARG A 131 -3.13 4.19 7.17
CA ARG A 131 -4.25 4.20 6.23
C ARG A 131 -4.07 5.25 5.13
N CYS A 132 -2.91 5.22 4.46
CA CYS A 132 -2.59 6.07 3.33
C CYS A 132 -1.92 5.30 2.18
N PHE A 133 -2.16 5.76 0.96
CA PHE A 133 -1.33 5.43 -0.19
C PHE A 133 -0.08 6.32 -0.22
N ILE A 134 1.00 5.80 -0.81
CA ILE A 134 2.25 6.52 -0.97
C ILE A 134 2.43 6.81 -2.46
N GLY A 135 2.66 8.07 -2.78
CA GLY A 135 2.98 8.54 -4.12
C GLY A 135 4.35 9.18 -4.14
N GLU A 136 5.07 9.06 -5.25
CA GLU A 136 6.47 9.47 -5.34
C GLU A 136 6.77 10.20 -6.63
N ILE A 137 7.66 11.18 -6.58
CA ILE A 137 8.22 11.85 -7.74
C ILE A 137 9.74 11.79 -7.60
N VAL A 138 10.38 10.98 -8.43
CA VAL A 138 11.85 10.92 -8.51
C VAL A 138 12.33 12.04 -9.41
N THR A 139 13.34 12.78 -8.96
CA THR A 139 13.82 13.97 -9.66
C THR A 139 15.34 14.09 -9.69
N THR A 140 15.85 14.70 -10.76
CA THR A 140 17.25 15.13 -10.87
C THR A 140 17.53 16.40 -10.07
N ALA A 141 16.50 17.13 -9.61
CA ALA A 141 16.66 18.31 -8.78
C ALA A 141 17.29 17.95 -7.44
N ALA A 142 18.28 18.75 -7.00
CA ALA A 142 18.73 18.71 -5.62
C ALA A 142 17.77 19.47 -4.73
N LEU A 143 16.94 18.70 -4.01
CA LEU A 143 16.00 19.24 -3.05
C LEU A 143 16.48 18.97 -1.63
N GLU A 144 16.27 19.94 -0.75
CA GLU A 144 16.58 19.83 0.68
C GLU A 144 15.78 18.70 1.33
N PRO A 145 16.42 17.70 1.95
CA PRO A 145 15.72 16.61 2.61
C PRO A 145 14.91 17.09 3.81
N SER A 146 13.76 16.45 4.02
CA SER A 146 12.94 16.63 5.21
C SER A 146 13.65 16.10 6.46
N ARG A 147 13.32 16.69 7.60
CA ARG A 147 13.72 16.15 8.90
C ARG A 147 12.94 14.87 9.19
N ARG A 148 13.59 13.88 9.81
CA ARG A 148 12.91 12.65 10.22
C ARG A 148 11.80 12.94 11.22
N ALA A 149 10.67 12.25 11.06
CA ALA A 149 9.61 12.24 12.06
C ALA A 149 10.06 11.53 13.34
N ALA A 150 9.45 11.91 14.46
CA ALA A 150 9.62 11.16 15.69
C ALA A 150 8.93 9.78 15.57
N PRO A 151 9.50 8.72 16.20
CA PRO A 151 8.92 7.38 16.19
C PRO A 151 7.46 7.37 16.66
N LEU A 152 6.66 6.45 16.10
CA LEU A 152 5.27 6.20 16.48
C LEU A 152 5.04 4.76 16.92
N CYS A 153 5.85 3.81 16.45
CA CYS A 153 5.72 2.42 16.85
C CYS A 153 6.32 2.22 18.25
N THR A 154 5.47 1.89 19.23
CA THR A 154 5.93 1.51 20.59
C THR A 154 6.44 0.08 20.68
N ARG A 155 6.60 -0.61 19.54
CA ARG A 155 7.08 -2.00 19.45
C ARG A 155 6.24 -2.98 20.28
N CYS A 156 4.95 -2.71 20.47
CA CYS A 156 4.06 -3.49 21.35
C CYS A 156 3.69 -4.91 20.88
N GLY A 157 4.11 -5.35 19.68
CA GLY A 157 3.86 -6.70 19.17
C GLY A 157 2.41 -7.05 18.79
N ARG A 158 1.42 -6.17 18.99
CA ARG A 158 0.00 -6.45 18.71
C ARG A 158 -0.29 -6.91 17.28
N CYS A 159 0.39 -6.33 16.30
CA CYS A 159 0.24 -6.71 14.90
C CYS A 159 0.79 -8.10 14.58
N ILE A 160 1.87 -8.52 15.26
CA ILE A 160 2.44 -9.87 15.16
C ILE A 160 1.48 -10.88 15.79
N ALA A 161 1.00 -10.60 17.00
CA ALA A 161 0.03 -11.46 17.70
C ALA A 161 -1.28 -11.62 16.91
N ALA A 162 -1.71 -10.58 16.18
CA ALA A 162 -2.90 -10.62 15.35
C ALA A 162 -2.70 -11.29 13.97
N CYS A 163 -1.47 -11.63 13.59
CA CYS A 163 -1.19 -12.27 12.30
C CYS A 163 -1.59 -13.75 12.34
N PRO A 164 -2.66 -14.17 11.64
CA PRO A 164 -3.25 -15.50 11.83
C PRO A 164 -2.39 -16.64 11.27
N THR A 165 -1.49 -16.33 10.35
CA THR A 165 -0.67 -17.33 9.64
C THR A 165 0.79 -17.34 10.09
N GLY A 166 1.18 -16.48 11.04
CA GLY A 166 2.58 -16.25 11.39
C GLY A 166 3.42 -15.73 10.21
N ALA A 167 2.78 -15.08 9.22
CA ALA A 167 3.47 -14.38 8.14
C ALA A 167 4.30 -13.22 8.69
N LEU A 168 3.83 -12.56 9.75
CA LEU A 168 4.55 -11.50 10.42
C LEU A 168 5.19 -12.05 11.70
N ARG A 169 6.50 -11.85 11.85
CA ARG A 169 7.31 -12.30 12.99
C ARG A 169 8.16 -11.15 13.52
N PRO A 170 8.69 -11.20 14.75
CA PRO A 170 9.55 -10.15 15.29
C PRO A 170 10.77 -9.81 14.41
N ASP A 171 11.26 -10.81 13.69
CA ASP A 171 12.49 -10.80 12.90
C ASP A 171 12.25 -10.82 11.38
N GLY A 172 10.99 -10.83 10.91
CA GLY A 172 10.75 -10.84 9.47
C GLY A 172 9.31 -10.97 9.02
N PHE A 173 9.14 -10.96 7.71
CA PHE A 173 7.88 -11.12 7.03
C PHE A 173 7.99 -12.20 5.95
N ASP A 174 7.07 -13.16 5.97
CA ASP A 174 6.94 -14.20 4.96
C ASP A 174 5.71 -13.92 4.09
N ARG A 175 5.98 -13.48 2.86
CA ARG A 175 4.94 -13.17 1.88
C ARG A 175 4.10 -14.39 1.52
N ALA A 176 4.68 -15.59 1.44
CA ALA A 176 3.96 -16.80 1.02
C ALA A 176 2.84 -17.17 2.00
N LEU A 177 3.02 -16.81 3.28
CA LEU A 177 2.05 -17.06 4.34
C LEU A 177 1.02 -15.93 4.50
N CYS A 178 1.23 -14.76 3.89
CA CYS A 178 0.38 -13.60 4.12
C CYS A 178 -0.99 -13.76 3.44
N ARG A 179 -2.09 -13.63 4.19
CA ARG A 179 -3.46 -13.70 3.64
C ARG A 179 -3.72 -12.67 2.54
N SER A 180 -3.18 -11.46 2.68
CA SER A 180 -3.27 -10.45 1.62
C SER A 180 -2.61 -10.93 0.33
N HIS A 181 -1.49 -11.64 0.41
CA HIS A 181 -0.86 -12.24 -0.77
C HIS A 181 -1.67 -13.42 -1.34
N ILE A 182 -2.14 -14.33 -0.47
CA ILE A 182 -2.89 -15.53 -0.85
C ILE A 182 -4.16 -15.17 -1.62
N THR A 183 -4.94 -14.21 -1.13
CA THR A 183 -6.18 -13.75 -1.79
C THR A 183 -5.94 -13.22 -3.20
N GLN A 184 -4.74 -12.75 -3.52
CA GLN A 184 -4.39 -12.16 -4.83
C GLN A 184 -3.76 -13.17 -5.81
N LYS A 185 -3.44 -14.40 -5.39
CA LYS A 185 -2.81 -15.40 -6.27
C LYS A 185 -3.76 -15.77 -7.41
N LYS A 186 -3.21 -15.93 -8.62
CA LYS A 186 -3.90 -16.48 -9.79
C LYS A 186 -3.81 -18.00 -9.80
N GLY A 187 -4.74 -18.66 -10.48
CA GLY A 187 -4.76 -20.12 -10.61
C GLY A 187 -5.34 -20.83 -9.38
N SER A 188 -5.02 -22.13 -9.29
CA SER A 188 -5.40 -22.97 -8.15
C SER A 188 -4.67 -22.54 -6.88
N LEU A 189 -5.33 -22.77 -5.75
CA LEU A 189 -4.77 -22.58 -4.41
C LEU A 189 -4.61 -23.94 -3.74
N THR A 190 -3.62 -24.08 -2.86
CA THR A 190 -3.49 -25.30 -2.04
C THR A 190 -4.63 -25.39 -1.02
N GLY A 191 -4.88 -26.58 -0.46
CA GLY A 191 -5.88 -26.75 0.61
C GLY A 191 -5.63 -25.81 1.80
N TRP A 192 -4.37 -25.63 2.20
CA TRP A 192 -3.99 -24.69 3.26
C TRP A 192 -4.37 -23.24 2.91
N GLU A 193 -4.11 -22.81 1.67
CA GLU A 193 -4.44 -21.45 1.20
C GLU A 193 -5.94 -21.20 1.16
N ARG A 194 -6.73 -22.18 0.68
CA ARG A 194 -8.20 -22.13 0.69
C ARG A 194 -8.72 -21.98 2.12
N ALA A 195 -8.19 -22.75 3.07
CA ALA A 195 -8.55 -22.64 4.47
C ALA A 195 -8.21 -21.26 5.08
N GLN A 196 -7.12 -20.63 4.63
CA GLN A 196 -6.77 -19.26 5.05
C GLN A 196 -7.74 -18.20 4.53
N ILE A 197 -8.22 -18.35 3.29
CA ILE A 197 -9.24 -17.45 2.71
C ILE A 197 -10.57 -17.65 3.44
N ARG A 198 -11.04 -18.90 3.60
CA ARG A 198 -12.32 -19.20 4.26
C ARG A 198 -12.38 -18.65 5.69
N SER A 199 -11.38 -18.99 6.51
CA SER A 199 -11.30 -18.51 7.91
C SER A 199 -10.99 -17.01 8.01
N GLY A 200 -10.45 -16.40 6.96
CA GLY A 200 -10.20 -14.97 6.90
C GLY A 200 -11.46 -14.15 6.66
N GLY A 201 -12.35 -14.66 5.80
CA GLY A 201 -13.58 -13.99 5.36
C GLY A 201 -13.33 -12.82 4.40
N PHE A 202 -12.13 -12.71 3.82
CA PHE A 202 -11.76 -11.64 2.91
C PHE A 202 -11.62 -12.17 1.49
N VAL A 203 -12.41 -11.63 0.57
CA VAL A 203 -12.31 -11.85 -0.88
C VAL A 203 -11.03 -11.22 -1.43
N TRP A 204 -10.58 -10.10 -0.83
CA TRP A 204 -9.37 -9.42 -1.27
C TRP A 204 -8.64 -8.73 -0.12
N GLY A 205 -7.34 -8.99 0.01
CA GLY A 205 -6.49 -8.36 1.03
C GLY A 205 -6.64 -8.99 2.42
N CYS A 206 -6.09 -8.31 3.42
CA CYS A 206 -6.18 -8.65 4.83
C CYS A 206 -5.69 -7.46 5.68
N ASP A 207 -6.51 -7.01 6.63
CA ASP A 207 -6.16 -5.88 7.51
C ASP A 207 -5.85 -6.30 8.96
N ARG A 208 -5.69 -7.59 9.26
CA ARG A 208 -5.57 -8.05 10.66
C ARG A 208 -4.41 -7.39 11.41
N CYS A 209 -3.26 -7.23 10.76
CA CYS A 209 -2.09 -6.59 11.37
C CYS A 209 -2.20 -5.05 11.44
N THR A 210 -3.00 -4.42 10.57
CA THR A 210 -3.24 -2.98 10.59
C THR A 210 -4.34 -2.63 11.61
N ASP A 211 -5.46 -3.36 11.62
CA ASP A 211 -6.54 -3.16 12.59
C ASP A 211 -6.10 -3.38 14.05
N ALA A 212 -5.14 -4.29 14.29
CA ALA A 212 -4.56 -4.51 15.61
C ALA A 212 -3.58 -3.41 16.07
N CYS A 213 -3.13 -2.55 15.15
CA CYS A 213 -2.18 -1.48 15.46
C CYS A 213 -2.90 -0.34 16.21
N PRO A 214 -2.47 0.03 17.44
CA PRO A 214 -3.12 1.10 18.20
C PRO A 214 -3.12 2.46 17.49
N VAL A 215 -2.10 2.74 16.66
CA VAL A 215 -1.97 4.00 15.92
C VAL A 215 -3.12 4.20 14.93
N ASN A 216 -3.69 3.11 14.37
CA ASN A 216 -4.78 3.21 13.39
C ASN A 216 -6.10 3.71 13.98
N ARG A 217 -6.25 3.77 15.32
CA ARG A 217 -7.38 4.44 15.97
C ARG A 217 -7.35 5.96 15.77
N LEU A 218 -6.20 6.52 15.40
CA LEU A 218 -5.98 7.95 15.20
C LEU A 218 -6.09 8.35 13.72
N ALA A 219 -6.38 7.41 12.81
CA ALA A 219 -6.46 7.69 11.39
C ALA A 219 -7.57 8.71 11.10
N GLN A 220 -7.21 9.84 10.50
CA GLN A 220 -8.18 10.82 10.01
C GLN A 220 -8.87 10.32 8.75
N LYS A 221 -10.10 10.82 8.53
CA LYS A 221 -10.84 10.53 7.29
C LYS A 221 -10.16 11.18 6.08
N SER A 222 -10.30 10.53 4.94
CA SER A 222 -9.77 10.98 3.65
C SER A 222 -10.32 12.34 3.29
N ARG A 223 -9.46 13.14 2.67
CA ARG A 223 -9.80 14.43 2.04
C ARG A 223 -9.85 14.34 0.51
N VAL A 224 -9.61 13.15 -0.05
CA VAL A 224 -9.59 12.92 -1.50
C VAL A 224 -11.00 12.51 -1.95
N PRO A 225 -11.73 13.33 -2.72
CA PRO A 225 -13.12 13.06 -3.10
C PRO A 225 -13.36 11.68 -3.69
N ALA A 226 -12.54 11.29 -4.66
CA ALA A 226 -12.61 9.98 -5.32
C ALA A 226 -12.46 8.79 -4.35
N PHE A 227 -11.97 8.99 -3.13
CA PHE A 227 -11.88 7.90 -2.15
C PHE A 227 -13.15 7.70 -1.32
N TYR A 228 -14.04 8.68 -1.23
CA TYR A 228 -15.27 8.58 -0.42
C TYR A 228 -16.57 8.71 -1.22
N GLU A 229 -16.52 9.06 -2.51
CA GLU A 229 -17.71 9.20 -3.35
C GLU A 229 -18.36 7.86 -3.72
N HIS A 230 -17.55 6.81 -3.97
CA HIS A 230 -18.04 5.51 -4.46
C HIS A 230 -17.51 4.31 -3.64
N PRO A 231 -17.70 4.26 -2.32
CA PRO A 231 -17.14 3.20 -1.49
C PRO A 231 -17.85 1.86 -1.71
N GLU A 232 -17.08 0.79 -1.92
CA GLU A 232 -17.60 -0.57 -2.15
C GLU A 232 -16.97 -1.55 -1.16
N PRO A 233 -17.53 -1.69 0.04
CA PRO A 233 -16.93 -2.50 1.10
C PRO A 233 -17.14 -4.01 0.92
N VAL A 234 -18.04 -4.43 0.03
CA VAL A 234 -18.45 -5.83 -0.12
C VAL A 234 -18.42 -6.23 -1.60
N VAL A 235 -17.61 -7.24 -1.90
CA VAL A 235 -17.64 -7.95 -3.19
C VAL A 235 -18.60 -9.13 -3.08
N HIS A 236 -19.46 -9.32 -4.08
CA HIS A 236 -20.32 -10.49 -4.25
C HIS A 236 -20.43 -10.83 -5.75
N ALA A 237 -21.00 -11.99 -6.08
CA ALA A 237 -21.04 -12.47 -7.47
C ALA A 237 -21.64 -11.44 -8.44
N GLY A 238 -22.74 -10.78 -8.05
CA GLY A 238 -23.41 -9.77 -8.87
C GLY A 238 -22.65 -8.47 -9.13
N ASN A 239 -21.61 -8.12 -8.35
CA ASN A 239 -20.84 -6.88 -8.55
C ASN A 239 -19.37 -7.11 -8.93
N ALA A 240 -18.86 -8.35 -8.84
CA ALA A 240 -17.44 -8.65 -9.03
C ALA A 240 -16.89 -8.18 -10.39
N ALA A 241 -17.65 -8.36 -11.48
CA ALA A 241 -17.22 -7.93 -12.82
C ALA A 241 -17.11 -6.40 -12.95
N ARG A 242 -18.11 -5.67 -12.44
CA ARG A 242 -18.10 -4.20 -12.41
C ARG A 242 -16.93 -3.69 -11.57
N LEU A 243 -16.78 -4.20 -10.35
CA LEU A 243 -15.73 -3.76 -9.44
C LEU A 243 -14.32 -4.06 -9.96
N CYS A 244 -14.14 -5.13 -10.75
CA CYS A 244 -12.87 -5.37 -11.44
C CYS A 244 -12.51 -4.30 -12.48
N GLY A 245 -13.48 -3.53 -12.99
CA GLY A 245 -13.23 -2.38 -13.87
C GLY A 245 -12.93 -1.08 -13.12
N GLU A 246 -13.35 -0.97 -11.86
CA GLU A 246 -13.38 0.30 -11.11
C GLU A 246 -12.35 0.35 -9.97
N LYS A 247 -11.98 -0.80 -9.40
CA LYS A 247 -11.23 -0.89 -8.14
C LYS A 247 -9.80 -1.39 -8.35
N ALA A 248 -8.92 -1.05 -7.42
CA ALA A 248 -7.48 -1.32 -7.48
C ALA A 248 -7.09 -2.81 -7.60
N TYR A 249 -8.02 -3.74 -7.35
CA TYR A 249 -7.80 -5.18 -7.51
C TYR A 249 -8.15 -5.72 -8.91
N GLY A 250 -8.67 -4.87 -9.79
CA GLY A 250 -9.09 -5.20 -11.15
C GLY A 250 -8.02 -5.87 -12.00
N TRP A 251 -6.75 -5.49 -11.83
CA TRP A 251 -5.62 -6.03 -12.57
C TRP A 251 -5.41 -7.55 -12.43
N ARG A 252 -5.99 -8.19 -11.40
CA ARG A 252 -5.98 -9.65 -11.26
C ARG A 252 -7.11 -10.34 -12.01
N GLY A 253 -8.20 -9.63 -12.28
CA GLY A 253 -9.38 -10.11 -13.00
C GLY A 253 -10.43 -10.79 -12.11
N THR A 254 -11.67 -10.77 -12.60
CA THR A 254 -12.88 -11.30 -11.94
C THR A 254 -12.76 -12.76 -11.44
N PRO A 255 -12.09 -13.70 -12.14
CA PRO A 255 -11.99 -15.09 -11.67
C PRO A 255 -11.34 -15.23 -10.29
N VAL A 256 -10.40 -14.35 -9.92
CA VAL A 256 -9.77 -14.38 -8.59
C VAL A 256 -10.78 -14.05 -7.50
N LEU A 257 -11.62 -13.05 -7.73
CA LEU A 257 -12.66 -12.64 -6.77
C LEU A 257 -13.73 -13.73 -6.62
N LEU A 258 -14.21 -14.28 -7.74
CA LEU A 258 -15.24 -15.33 -7.74
C LEU A 258 -14.75 -16.61 -7.05
N ARG A 259 -13.51 -17.03 -7.30
CA ARG A 259 -12.89 -18.15 -6.59
C ARG A 259 -12.87 -17.92 -5.08
N ASN A 260 -12.46 -16.73 -4.63
CA ASN A 260 -12.38 -16.45 -3.20
C ASN A 260 -13.77 -16.38 -2.55
N LEU A 261 -14.77 -15.86 -3.26
CA LEU A 261 -16.17 -15.91 -2.83
C LEU A 261 -16.66 -17.34 -2.66
N GLU A 262 -16.41 -18.20 -3.65
CA GLU A 262 -16.76 -19.62 -3.59
C GLU A 262 -16.09 -20.32 -2.40
N ILE A 263 -14.80 -20.05 -2.13
CA ILE A 263 -14.09 -20.60 -0.97
C ILE A 263 -14.73 -20.16 0.35
N ILE A 264 -15.16 -18.90 0.44
CA ILE A 264 -15.79 -18.35 1.66
C ILE A 264 -17.19 -18.92 1.86
N CYS A 265 -17.96 -19.09 0.79
CA CYS A 265 -19.36 -19.54 0.85
C CYS A 265 -19.54 -21.07 0.82
N GLY A 266 -18.54 -21.81 0.34
CA GLY A 266 -18.61 -23.27 0.13
C GLY A 266 -18.31 -24.11 1.38
N ASP A 267 -18.71 -25.39 1.31
CA ASP A 267 -18.51 -26.37 2.38
C ASP A 267 -17.02 -26.65 2.65
N ALA A 268 -16.65 -26.81 3.92
CA ALA A 268 -15.26 -27.02 4.35
C ALA A 268 -14.67 -28.39 3.96
N ARG A 269 -15.48 -29.30 3.40
CA ARG A 269 -15.09 -30.68 3.09
C ARG A 269 -14.05 -30.78 1.95
N ASP A 270 -14.00 -29.79 1.06
CA ASP A 270 -13.11 -29.78 -0.11
C ASP A 270 -11.66 -29.37 0.19
N ASP A 271 -11.36 -28.95 1.43
CA ASP A 271 -10.02 -28.45 1.80
C ASP A 271 -9.15 -29.51 2.50
N MET A 272 -9.68 -30.74 2.68
CA MET A 272 -9.01 -31.82 3.43
C MET A 272 -7.99 -32.61 2.61
N ASP A 273 -7.85 -32.35 1.30
CA ASP A 273 -6.89 -33.05 0.44
C ASP A 273 -5.57 -32.24 0.38
N THR A 274 -4.68 -32.58 1.32
CA THR A 274 -3.24 -32.31 1.40
C THR A 274 -2.69 -30.97 0.86
N ASP A 275 -2.27 -30.07 1.75
CA ASP A 275 -0.88 -29.59 1.72
C ASP A 275 -0.49 -29.00 3.09
N ALA A 276 0.73 -29.29 3.54
CA ALA A 276 1.26 -28.71 4.76
C ALA A 276 1.40 -27.19 4.58
N ARG A 277 1.40 -26.44 5.69
CA ARG A 277 1.80 -25.02 5.67
C ARG A 277 3.12 -24.93 4.86
N PRO A 278 3.24 -23.99 3.90
CA PRO A 278 4.47 -23.84 3.13
C PRO A 278 5.67 -23.79 4.08
N SER A 279 6.65 -24.67 3.86
CA SER A 279 7.90 -24.63 4.63
C SER A 279 8.55 -23.26 4.46
N PRO A 280 9.10 -22.66 5.53
CA PRO A 280 9.79 -21.39 5.41
C PRO A 280 10.91 -21.51 4.36
N PRO A 281 11.15 -20.46 3.54
CA PRO A 281 12.27 -20.49 2.62
C PRO A 281 13.56 -20.72 3.43
N ALA A 282 14.35 -21.72 3.03
CA ALA A 282 15.65 -21.98 3.63
C ALA A 282 16.45 -20.68 3.64
N GLY A 283 16.87 -20.25 4.83
CA GLY A 283 17.55 -18.96 5.03
C GLY A 283 18.72 -18.84 4.07
N ARG A 284 18.68 -17.83 3.19
CA ARG A 284 19.91 -17.36 2.55
C ARG A 284 20.64 -16.54 3.60
N THR A 285 21.69 -17.13 4.14
CA THR A 285 22.79 -16.45 4.84
C THR A 285 23.34 -15.32 3.98
#